data_AF-A0A7K2P2P1-F1
#
_entry.id   AF-A0A7K2P2P1-F1
#
_cell.length_a   1.000
_cell.length_b   1.000
_cell.length_c   1.000
_cell.angle_alpha   90.00
_cell.angle_beta   90.00
_cell.angle_gamma   90.00
#
_symmetry.space_group_name_H-M   'P 1'
#
loop_
_entity.id
_entity.type
_entity.pdbx_description
1 polymer ?
#
loop_
_entity_poly.entity_id
_entity_poly.type
_entity_poly.pdbx_seq_one_letter_code
_entity_poly.pdbx_strand_id
1 'polypeptide(L)'
;MSSSSSSRSSWNTRAETGADVPVIRDIVRAAFPTAEEAALVDALRADAGAWIEGLSLVAVDGTDRPVGHALLTRCHIGDSPALCL
;
A
#
# COMPACT_ATOMS: atom_id res chain seq x y z
N MET A 1 -18.33 -0.66 -39.01
CA MET A 1 -16.97 -1.01 -38.55
C MET A 1 -16.83 -0.43 -37.15
N SER A 2 -17.16 -1.24 -36.14
CA SER A 2 -17.10 -0.85 -34.73
C SER A 2 -15.64 -0.83 -34.29
N SER A 3 -15.15 0.31 -33.81
CA SER A 3 -13.88 0.38 -33.08
C SER A 3 -14.22 0.54 -31.60
N SER A 4 -14.34 -0.58 -30.89
CA SER A 4 -14.39 -0.57 -29.42
C SER A 4 -12.98 -0.24 -28.92
N SER A 5 -12.74 1.03 -28.57
CA SER A 5 -11.52 1.41 -27.85
C SER A 5 -11.63 0.84 -26.43
N SER A 6 -10.88 -0.22 -26.15
CA SER A 6 -10.70 -0.70 -24.79
C SER A 6 -9.91 0.39 -24.04
N SER A 7 -10.59 1.21 -23.24
CA SER A 7 -9.94 2.12 -22.32
C SER A 7 -9.19 1.26 -21.31
N ARG A 8 -7.87 1.07 -21.49
CA ARG A 8 -7.04 0.54 -20.39
C ARG A 8 -7.25 1.49 -19.23
N SER A 9 -7.77 1.02 -18.11
CA SER A 9 -7.77 1.79 -16.88
C SER A 9 -6.33 2.24 -16.63
N SER A 10 -6.07 3.54 -16.76
CA SER A 10 -4.75 4.09 -16.49
C SER A 10 -4.56 3.99 -14.98
N TRP A 11 -3.64 3.12 -14.56
CA TRP A 11 -3.21 3.04 -13.19
C TRP A 11 -1.71 3.32 -13.13
N ASN A 12 -1.26 3.87 -12.01
CA ASN A 12 0.15 4.09 -11.72
C ASN A 12 0.42 3.73 -10.25
N THR A 13 1.69 3.70 -9.84
CA THR A 13 2.08 3.60 -8.43
C THR A 13 2.79 4.86 -7.95
N ARG A 14 2.65 5.16 -6.66
CA ARG A 14 3.42 6.19 -5.97
C ARG A 14 3.62 5.83 -4.51
N ALA A 15 4.56 6.50 -3.85
CA ALA A 15 4.67 6.44 -2.40
C ALA A 15 3.37 6.92 -1.74
N GLU A 16 3.02 6.30 -0.62
CA GLU A 16 1.91 6.75 0.20
C GLU A 16 2.20 8.14 0.76
N THR A 17 1.13 8.88 1.02
CA THR A 17 1.13 10.13 1.75
C THR A 17 0.20 10.00 2.96
N GLY A 18 0.31 10.92 3.93
CA GLY A 18 -0.60 10.93 5.07
C GLY A 18 -2.09 11.04 4.70
N ALA A 19 -2.40 11.59 3.51
CA ALA A 19 -3.77 11.69 3.01
C ALA A 19 -4.35 10.33 2.58
N ASP A 20 -3.51 9.36 2.23
CA ASP A 20 -3.94 8.05 1.75
C ASP A 20 -4.31 7.09 2.89
N VAL A 21 -3.85 7.37 4.12
CA VAL A 21 -3.98 6.45 5.28
C VAL A 21 -5.42 5.96 5.51
N PRO A 22 -6.47 6.81 5.48
CA PRO A 22 -7.84 6.33 5.64
C PRO A 22 -8.26 5.36 4.52
N VAL A 23 -7.90 5.65 3.27
CA VAL A 23 -8.26 4.84 2.10
C VAL A 23 -7.48 3.51 2.10
N ILE A 24 -6.20 3.54 2.46
CA ILE A 24 -5.37 2.34 2.63
C ILE A 24 -5.99 1.43 3.69
N ARG A 25 -6.44 1.99 4.82
CA ARG A 25 -7.09 1.21 5.88
C ARG A 25 -8.35 0.51 5.36
N ASP A 26 -9.16 1.18 4.55
CA ASP A 26 -10.36 0.60 3.94
C ASP A 26 -10.01 -0.49 2.91
N ILE A 27 -8.98 -0.28 2.09
CA ILE A 27 -8.48 -1.28 1.13
C ILE A 27 -8.03 -2.55 1.85
N VAL A 28 -7.22 -2.43 2.90
CA VAL A 28 -6.71 -3.58 3.65
C VAL A 28 -7.85 -4.34 4.34
N ARG A 29 -8.80 -3.62 4.95
CA ARG A 29 -10.00 -4.24 5.55
C ARG A 29 -10.87 -4.98 4.55
N ALA A 30 -10.94 -4.49 3.32
CA ALA A 30 -11.69 -5.17 2.26
C ALA A 30 -10.93 -6.39 1.70
N ALA A 31 -9.60 -6.39 1.78
CA ALA A 31 -8.75 -7.44 1.22
C ALA A 31 -8.56 -8.66 2.15
N PHE A 32 -8.68 -8.49 3.46
CA PHE A 32 -8.43 -9.54 4.45
C PHE A 32 -9.69 -9.91 5.25
N PRO A 33 -9.77 -11.13 5.81
CA PRO A 33 -10.96 -11.58 6.56
C PRO A 33 -11.21 -10.81 7.86
N THR A 34 -10.18 -10.16 8.42
CA THR A 34 -10.26 -9.48 9.71
C THR A 34 -9.71 -8.05 9.62
N ALA A 35 -9.91 -7.27 10.69
CA ALA A 35 -9.32 -5.93 10.79
C ALA A 35 -7.86 -5.94 11.29
N GLU A 36 -7.31 -7.11 11.62
CA GLU A 36 -5.97 -7.24 12.21
C GLU A 36 -4.88 -6.77 11.25
N GLU A 37 -4.99 -7.07 9.95
CA GLU A 37 -4.03 -6.60 8.95
C GLU A 37 -4.02 -5.08 8.82
N ALA A 38 -5.17 -4.43 8.93
CA ALA A 38 -5.24 -2.97 8.91
C ALA A 38 -4.61 -2.35 10.16
N ALA A 39 -4.81 -2.98 11.32
CA ALA A 39 -4.15 -2.58 12.56
C ALA A 39 -2.63 -2.82 12.53
N LEU A 40 -2.18 -3.90 11.88
CA LEU A 40 -0.76 -4.19 11.66
C LEU A 40 -0.10 -3.11 10.79
N VAL A 41 -0.73 -2.72 9.67
CA VAL A 41 -0.22 -1.63 8.82
C VAL A 41 -0.11 -0.32 9.60
N ASP A 42 -1.08 -0.02 10.48
CA ASP A 42 -1.03 1.16 11.35
C ASP A 42 0.12 1.09 12.36
N ALA A 43 0.34 -0.08 12.99
CA ALA A 43 1.41 -0.28 13.93
C ALA A 43 2.79 -0.15 13.26
N LEU A 44 2.97 -0.75 12.08
CA LEU A 44 4.21 -0.68 11.30
C LEU A 44 4.54 0.75 10.85
N ARG A 45 3.52 1.57 10.56
CA ARG A 45 3.71 2.99 10.24
C ARG A 45 4.20 3.81 11.44
N ALA A 46 3.79 3.44 12.64
CA ALA A 46 4.21 4.12 13.87
C ALA A 46 5.59 3.65 14.38
N ASP A 47 6.09 2.51 13.91
CA ASP A 47 7.37 1.93 14.32
C ASP A 47 8.53 2.52 13.50
N ALA A 48 9.32 3.41 14.11
CA ALA A 48 10.49 4.01 13.47
C ALA A 48 11.61 2.99 13.13
N GLY A 49 11.64 1.83 13.78
CA GLY A 49 12.58 0.75 13.49
C GLY A 49 12.19 -0.03 12.23
N ALA A 50 10.89 -0.21 12.00
CA ALA A 50 10.34 -0.91 10.84
C ALA A 50 10.10 0.02 9.63
N TRP A 51 9.73 1.29 9.87
CA TRP A 51 9.38 2.24 8.83
C TRP A 51 10.55 2.57 7.91
N ILE A 52 10.25 2.66 6.61
CA ILE A 52 11.17 3.12 5.57
C ILE A 52 10.44 4.09 4.67
N GLU A 53 10.92 5.33 4.65
CA GLU A 53 10.32 6.40 3.85
C GLU A 53 10.30 6.05 2.36
N GLY A 54 9.14 6.22 1.73
CA GLY A 54 8.94 5.94 0.30
C GLY A 54 8.72 4.47 -0.07
N LEU A 55 8.71 3.54 0.90
CA LEU A 55 8.50 2.10 0.65
C LEU A 55 7.12 1.57 1.07
N SER A 56 6.23 2.45 1.51
CA SER A 56 4.80 2.18 1.46
C SER A 56 4.25 2.73 0.16
N LEU A 57 3.69 1.87 -0.68
CA LEU A 57 3.28 2.16 -2.04
C LEU A 57 1.76 2.00 -2.19
N VAL A 58 1.16 2.90 -2.95
CA VAL A 58 -0.22 2.80 -3.41
C VAL A 58 -0.27 2.63 -4.91
N ALA A 59 -1.16 1.75 -5.38
CA ALA A 59 -1.62 1.77 -6.75
C ALA A 59 -2.79 2.74 -6.83
N VAL A 60 -2.78 3.67 -7.78
CA VAL A 60 -3.81 4.68 -7.97
C VAL A 60 -4.44 4.56 -9.35
N ASP A 61 -5.73 4.87 -9.45
CA ASP A 61 -6.45 4.96 -10.72
C ASP A 61 -6.19 6.30 -11.44
N GLY A 62 -6.88 6.52 -12.56
CA GLY A 62 -6.74 7.75 -13.37
C GLY A 62 -7.19 9.04 -12.66
N THR A 63 -7.76 8.94 -11.47
CA THR A 63 -8.17 10.06 -10.62
C THR A 63 -7.26 10.26 -9.40
N ASP A 64 -6.11 9.57 -9.36
CA ASP A 64 -5.18 9.49 -8.22
C ASP A 64 -5.80 8.88 -6.95
N ARG A 65 -6.90 8.12 -7.10
CA ARG A 65 -7.52 7.43 -5.97
C ARG A 65 -6.77 6.11 -5.71
N PRO A 66 -6.32 5.84 -4.46
CA PRO A 66 -5.76 4.54 -4.12
C PRO A 66 -6.76 3.41 -4.34
N VAL A 67 -6.30 2.36 -5.01
CA VAL A 67 -7.04 1.13 -5.31
C VAL A 67 -6.27 -0.14 -4.90
N GLY A 68 -5.03 0.00 -4.47
CA GLY A 68 -4.21 -1.08 -3.93
C GLY A 68 -3.09 -0.53 -3.04
N HIS A 69 -2.55 -1.38 -2.18
CA HIS A 69 -1.51 -1.01 -1.21
C HIS A 69 -0.48 -2.14 -1.08
N ALA A 70 0.79 -1.76 -0.98
CA ALA A 70 1.91 -2.65 -0.67
C ALA A 70 2.86 -1.94 0.28
N LEU A 71 3.21 -2.57 1.40
CA LEU A 71 4.06 -1.97 2.42
C LEU A 71 5.33 -2.80 2.57
N LEU A 72 6.48 -2.20 2.32
CA LEU A 72 7.76 -2.82 2.61
C LEU A 72 8.38 -2.19 3.86
N THR A 73 8.77 -3.04 4.80
CA THR A 73 9.34 -2.63 6.09
C THR A 73 10.71 -3.23 6.32
N ARG A 74 11.47 -2.60 7.21
CA ARG A 74 12.71 -3.15 7.73
C ARG A 74 12.40 -4.26 8.72
N CYS A 75 13.02 -5.41 8.53
CA CYS A 75 13.04 -6.50 9.50
C CYS A 75 14.49 -6.96 9.74
N HIS A 76 14.67 -7.94 10.63
CA HIS A 76 15.98 -8.52 10.91
C HIS A 76 15.90 -10.05 10.91
N ILE A 77 16.93 -10.70 10.36
CA ILE A 77 17.16 -12.14 10.44
C ILE A 77 18.43 -12.34 11.27
N GLY A 78 18.25 -12.66 12.56
CA GLY A 78 19.32 -12.50 13.55
C GLY A 78 19.74 -11.03 13.62
N ASP A 79 21.04 -10.76 13.45
CA ASP A 79 21.58 -9.39 13.45
C ASP A 79 21.61 -8.74 12.06
N SER A 80 21.19 -9.46 11.00
CA SER A 80 21.24 -8.96 9.63
C SER A 80 19.96 -8.22 9.24
N PRO A 81 20.03 -6.96 8.75
CA PRO A 81 18.85 -6.25 8.26
C PRO A 81 18.32 -6.89 6.98
N ALA A 82 16.99 -6.96 6.85
CA ALA A 82 16.28 -7.50 5.71
C ALA A 82 15.03 -6.66 5.39
N LEU A 83 14.42 -6.95 4.24
CA LEU A 83 13.20 -6.29 3.78
C LEU A 83 12.03 -7.28 3.91
N CYS A 84 10.94 -6.84 4.54
CA CYS A 84 9.69 -7.58 4.70
C CYS A 84 8.59 -6.92 3.86
N LEU A 85 7.72 -7.74 3.28
CA LEU A 85 6.50 -7.32 2.58
C LEU A 85 5.29 -7.89 3.31
#